data_AF-A0A8J7HYS5-F1
#
_entry.id   AF-A0A8J7HYS5-F1
#
_cell.length_a   1.000
_cell.length_b   1.000
_cell.length_c   1.000
_cell.angle_alpha   90.00
_cell.angle_beta   90.00
_cell.angle_gamma   90.00
#
_symmetry.space_group_name_H-M   'P 1'
#
loop_
_entity.id
_entity.type
_entity.pdbx_description
1 polymer ?
#
loop_
_entity_poly.entity_id
_entity_poly.type
_entity_poly.pdbx_seq_one_letter_code
_entity_poly.pdbx_strand_id
1 'polypeptide(L)'
;MTKTVFVNGSPVTADFLNSINNPVFDGQDFDGHCPLITNSDLSSAAGQIKPEWEAFRDTLKVIATSGLTIGYTGGAVRLQDGSFVAINPGNLVLADNSISYVYINESGVIVQSTTYPLRALMLAQIFTVSGNISGSIIDLRPRYQVQPLFNAVKIFGGSGDEGNYSLSGTDTLSQGEYFFKSFTINAGAVLTIDKLAYIRVSGDVAINGTINIATATAGGGSFATTLPSGNLGGNSGAGPGAGIGNLTNGSAYSYLLAPHGSGGASGFVSISPGGNATIAAGGRGGGGLIIDCGGKITINGTITALGGNAGAGVLNSGSANISGGGGGSGGLILLRSLRQVVVSATAVLSVKGGNGSNGIVGNGAGGHGGGGGVVGIVSPSINTSGSTILLNGGTMGTTSGDGSTGGGAGGSFGGLGGLFPSIAAQSGQLILRQFLPIG
;
A
#
# COMPACT_ATOMS: atom_id res chain seq x y z
N MET A 1 -36.95 21.44 -44.59
CA MET A 1 -37.92 22.05 -45.51
C MET A 1 -37.14 22.62 -46.66
N THR A 2 -37.39 22.19 -47.90
CA THR A 2 -36.71 22.75 -49.09
C THR A 2 -36.76 24.27 -49.07
N LYS A 3 -35.63 24.92 -49.39
CA LYS A 3 -35.50 26.37 -49.45
C LYS A 3 -36.66 27.02 -50.21
N THR A 4 -37.30 28.01 -49.59
CA THR A 4 -38.43 28.71 -50.19
C THR A 4 -37.94 29.56 -51.36
N VAL A 5 -38.48 29.31 -52.55
CA VAL A 5 -38.26 30.15 -53.73
C VAL A 5 -39.37 31.20 -53.77
N PHE A 6 -39.03 32.45 -53.48
CA PHE A 6 -39.98 33.56 -53.55
C PHE A 6 -40.30 33.92 -55.00
N VAL A 7 -41.59 34.06 -55.29
CA VAL A 7 -42.09 34.69 -56.52
C VAL A 7 -42.87 35.95 -56.16
N ASN A 8 -43.16 36.80 -57.15
CA ASN A 8 -43.91 38.03 -56.89
C ASN A 8 -45.27 37.71 -56.26
N GLY A 9 -45.57 38.31 -55.11
CA GLY A 9 -46.78 38.05 -54.32
C GLY A 9 -46.69 36.91 -53.29
N SER A 10 -45.55 36.20 -53.18
CA SER A 10 -45.36 35.17 -52.15
C SER A 10 -45.47 35.78 -50.73
N PRO A 11 -46.35 35.24 -49.86
CA PRO A 11 -46.45 35.72 -48.49
C PRO A 11 -45.23 35.30 -47.67
N VAL A 12 -44.67 36.23 -46.91
CA VAL A 12 -43.62 35.93 -45.92
C VAL A 12 -44.28 35.38 -44.67
N THR A 13 -43.99 34.13 -44.31
CA THR A 13 -44.57 33.47 -43.14
C THR A 13 -43.72 33.70 -41.89
N ALA A 14 -44.35 33.59 -40.71
CA ALA A 14 -43.63 33.63 -39.44
C ALA A 14 -42.58 32.51 -39.34
N ASP A 15 -42.88 31.32 -39.88
CA ASP A 15 -41.95 30.18 -39.87
C ASP A 15 -40.68 30.46 -40.67
N PHE A 16 -40.81 31.08 -41.86
CA PHE A 16 -39.66 31.52 -42.64
C PHE A 16 -38.83 32.57 -41.88
N LEU A 17 -39.48 33.58 -41.29
CA LEU A 17 -38.77 34.63 -40.53
C LEU A 17 -38.05 34.05 -39.31
N ASN A 18 -38.67 33.10 -38.62
CA ASN A 18 -38.09 32.42 -37.46
C ASN A 18 -36.89 31.56 -37.85
N SER A 19 -36.92 30.90 -39.02
CA SER A 19 -35.80 30.10 -39.49
C SER A 19 -34.61 30.96 -39.92
N ILE A 20 -34.81 32.07 -40.63
CA ILE A 20 -33.70 32.94 -41.03
C ILE A 20 -33.08 33.74 -39.88
N ASN A 21 -33.84 34.02 -38.80
CA ASN A 21 -33.32 34.70 -37.61
C ASN A 21 -32.46 33.79 -36.71
N ASN A 22 -32.51 32.46 -36.92
CA ASN A 22 -31.75 31.48 -36.15
C ASN A 22 -30.99 30.54 -37.11
N PRO A 23 -29.92 31.04 -37.76
CA PRO A 23 -29.24 30.27 -38.80
C PRO A 23 -28.62 28.99 -38.25
N VAL A 24 -28.74 27.90 -39.01
CA VAL A 24 -28.13 26.59 -38.73
C VAL A 24 -27.05 26.31 -39.77
N PHE A 25 -25.80 26.14 -39.35
CA PHE A 25 -24.68 25.85 -40.25
C PHE A 25 -24.48 24.34 -40.38
N ASP A 26 -25.21 23.68 -41.28
CA ASP A 26 -25.15 22.22 -41.48
C ASP A 26 -24.96 21.80 -42.95
N GLY A 27 -24.87 22.76 -43.88
CA GLY A 27 -24.69 22.49 -45.30
C GLY A 27 -25.94 22.02 -46.04
N GLN A 28 -27.12 22.06 -45.42
CA GLN A 28 -28.38 21.71 -46.06
C GLN A 28 -28.99 22.91 -46.79
N ASP A 29 -29.68 22.67 -47.90
CA ASP A 29 -30.34 23.70 -48.70
C ASP A 29 -31.78 23.93 -48.26
N PHE A 30 -31.93 24.38 -47.01
CA PHE A 30 -33.21 24.65 -46.34
C PHE A 30 -33.27 26.10 -45.86
N ASP A 31 -34.47 26.64 -45.63
CA ASP A 31 -34.61 28.01 -45.09
C ASP A 31 -34.00 28.12 -43.70
N GLY A 32 -33.17 29.13 -43.48
CA GLY A 32 -32.41 29.29 -42.25
C GLY A 32 -31.18 28.40 -42.15
N HIS A 33 -30.91 27.52 -43.13
CA HIS A 33 -29.70 26.71 -43.15
C HIS A 33 -28.63 27.37 -44.02
N CYS A 34 -27.40 27.37 -43.54
CA CYS A 34 -26.25 27.95 -44.20
C CYS A 34 -25.21 26.86 -44.54
N PRO A 35 -24.34 27.08 -45.54
CA PRO A 35 -23.18 26.25 -45.76
C PRO A 35 -22.36 26.09 -44.47
N LEU A 36 -21.72 24.93 -44.30
CA LEU A 36 -20.78 24.72 -43.20
C LEU A 36 -19.70 25.80 -43.23
N ILE A 37 -19.42 26.40 -42.08
CA ILE A 37 -18.34 27.37 -41.94
C ILE A 37 -17.01 26.63 -42.13
N THR A 38 -16.26 27.04 -43.14
CA THR A 38 -14.93 26.52 -43.44
C THR A 38 -13.85 27.43 -42.85
N ASN A 39 -12.60 26.95 -42.82
CA ASN A 39 -11.49 27.75 -42.32
C ASN A 39 -11.18 29.00 -43.19
N SER A 40 -11.62 29.01 -44.45
CA SER A 40 -11.51 30.19 -45.33
C SER A 40 -12.54 31.28 -45.04
N ASP A 41 -13.66 30.91 -44.42
CA ASP A 41 -14.71 31.86 -44.04
C ASP A 41 -14.34 32.64 -42.76
N LEU A 42 -13.37 32.12 -42.00
CA LEU A 42 -12.89 32.74 -40.77
C LEU A 42 -11.72 33.69 -41.04
N SER A 43 -11.86 34.92 -40.55
CA SER A 43 -10.83 35.95 -40.67
C SER A 43 -9.57 35.59 -39.89
N SER A 44 -8.40 35.76 -40.52
CA SER A 44 -7.08 35.64 -39.88
C SER A 44 -6.63 36.93 -39.18
N ALA A 45 -7.46 37.98 -39.15
CA ALA A 45 -7.12 39.24 -38.47
C ALA A 45 -7.05 39.05 -36.94
N ALA A 46 -6.16 39.79 -36.28
CA ALA A 46 -6.03 39.74 -34.82
C ALA A 46 -7.37 40.08 -34.12
N GLY A 47 -7.66 39.36 -33.02
CA GLY A 47 -8.92 39.49 -32.27
C GLY A 47 -10.12 38.77 -32.90
N GLN A 48 -9.87 37.90 -33.89
CA GLN A 48 -10.89 37.04 -34.49
C GLN A 48 -10.75 35.61 -33.96
N ILE A 49 -11.84 34.83 -34.06
CA ILE A 49 -11.93 33.49 -33.48
C ILE A 49 -10.86 32.53 -33.99
N LYS A 50 -10.45 32.64 -35.26
CA LYS A 50 -9.45 31.75 -35.87
C LYS A 50 -8.07 31.90 -35.23
N PRO A 51 -7.43 33.08 -35.23
CA PRO A 51 -6.14 33.24 -34.58
C PRO A 51 -6.19 33.01 -33.06
N GLU A 52 -7.30 33.32 -32.40
CA GLU A 52 -7.47 33.01 -30.96
C GLU A 52 -7.53 31.50 -30.71
N TRP A 53 -8.31 30.77 -31.50
CA TRP A 53 -8.37 29.32 -31.42
C TRP A 53 -7.05 28.66 -31.80
N GLU A 54 -6.36 29.16 -32.82
CA GLU A 54 -5.03 28.67 -33.20
C GLU A 54 -4.01 28.90 -32.09
N ALA A 55 -4.02 30.07 -31.43
CA ALA A 55 -3.15 30.35 -30.29
C ALA A 55 -3.45 29.42 -29.10
N PHE A 56 -4.73 29.20 -28.78
CA PHE A 56 -5.14 28.25 -27.75
C PHE A 56 -4.72 26.81 -28.10
N ARG A 57 -5.02 26.35 -29.31
CA ARG A 57 -4.68 25.01 -29.82
C ARG A 57 -3.17 24.78 -29.85
N ASP A 58 -2.39 25.80 -30.23
CA ASP A 58 -0.95 25.69 -30.38
C ASP A 58 -0.18 26.01 -29.09
N THR A 59 -0.87 26.24 -27.97
CA THR A 59 -0.25 26.37 -26.65
C THR A 59 0.52 25.09 -26.27
N LEU A 60 1.80 25.21 -25.88
CA LEU A 60 2.73 24.10 -25.57
C LEU A 60 2.97 23.10 -26.72
N LYS A 61 2.67 23.47 -27.96
CA LYS A 61 2.90 22.64 -29.14
C LYS A 61 4.38 22.43 -29.36
N VAL A 62 4.75 21.19 -29.65
CA VAL A 62 6.11 20.81 -30.04
C VAL A 62 6.23 20.85 -31.56
N ILE A 63 7.28 21.48 -32.07
CA ILE A 63 7.57 21.63 -33.49
C ILE A 63 9.01 21.19 -33.79
N ALA A 64 9.23 20.66 -34.99
CA ALA A 64 10.59 20.35 -35.45
C ALA A 64 11.30 21.65 -35.84
N THR A 65 12.54 21.81 -35.41
CA THR A 65 13.38 22.95 -35.79
C THR A 65 14.42 22.50 -36.82
N SER A 66 15.51 21.87 -36.36
CA SER A 66 16.60 21.40 -37.22
C SER A 66 17.40 20.28 -36.55
N GLY A 67 17.80 19.27 -37.32
CA GLY A 67 18.53 18.11 -36.81
C GLY A 67 17.74 17.37 -35.71
N LEU A 68 18.34 17.24 -34.54
CA LEU A 68 17.73 16.65 -33.33
C LEU A 68 17.09 17.69 -32.39
N THR A 69 16.99 18.94 -32.82
CA THR A 69 16.42 20.01 -32.00
C THR A 69 14.96 20.22 -32.32
N ILE A 70 14.13 20.19 -31.27
CA ILE A 70 12.74 20.64 -31.31
C ILE A 70 12.58 22.01 -30.68
N GLY A 71 11.60 22.76 -31.16
CA GLY A 71 11.05 23.91 -30.49
C GLY A 71 9.74 23.56 -29.79
N TYR A 72 9.37 24.34 -28.79
CA TYR A 72 8.05 24.29 -28.18
C TYR A 72 7.53 25.70 -27.92
N THR A 73 6.23 25.89 -28.08
CA THR A 73 5.57 27.16 -27.77
C THR A 73 5.39 27.32 -26.26
N GLY A 74 5.24 28.56 -25.80
CA GLY A 74 4.95 28.86 -24.40
C GLY A 74 3.50 28.52 -24.03
N GLY A 75 3.21 28.60 -22.73
CA GLY A 75 1.87 28.38 -22.20
C GLY A 75 1.83 28.46 -20.68
N ALA A 76 0.69 28.12 -20.10
CA ALA A 76 0.57 27.89 -18.66
C ALA A 76 0.01 26.50 -18.44
N VAL A 77 0.52 25.81 -17.41
CA VAL A 77 0.00 24.51 -16.99
C VAL A 77 -0.34 24.53 -15.52
N ARG A 78 -1.43 23.84 -15.19
CA ARG A 78 -1.72 23.52 -13.80
C ARG A 78 -0.97 22.26 -13.42
N LEU A 79 -0.12 22.33 -12.40
CA LEU A 79 0.59 21.19 -11.86
C LEU A 79 -0.30 20.34 -10.97
N GLN A 80 0.21 19.16 -10.61
CA GLN A 80 -0.49 18.19 -9.77
C GLN A 80 -0.82 18.72 -8.36
N ASP A 81 -0.04 19.65 -7.84
CA ASP A 81 -0.29 20.34 -6.56
C ASP A 81 -1.35 21.45 -6.68
N GLY A 82 -1.87 21.70 -7.89
CA GLY A 82 -2.88 22.70 -8.19
C GLY A 82 -2.33 24.08 -8.53
N SER A 83 -1.02 24.31 -8.40
CA SER A 83 -0.37 25.57 -8.79
C SER A 83 -0.34 25.74 -10.31
N PHE A 84 -0.25 26.99 -10.78
CA PHE A 84 -0.05 27.29 -12.20
C PHE A 84 1.41 27.67 -12.43
N VAL A 85 2.02 27.06 -13.44
CA VAL A 85 3.38 27.39 -13.88
C VAL A 85 3.34 27.91 -15.30
N ALA A 86 3.93 29.08 -15.52
CA ALA A 86 4.17 29.64 -16.84
C ALA A 86 5.39 28.96 -17.47
N ILE A 87 5.22 28.50 -18.70
CA ILE A 87 6.25 27.88 -19.52
C ILE A 87 6.61 28.86 -20.62
N ASN A 88 7.86 29.32 -20.62
CA ASN A 88 8.37 30.14 -21.72
C ASN A 88 8.67 29.25 -22.93
N PRO A 89 8.51 29.75 -24.17
CA PRO A 89 8.92 29.01 -25.36
C PRO A 89 10.42 28.73 -25.31
N GLY A 90 10.83 27.61 -25.91
CA GLY A 90 12.23 27.19 -25.88
C GLY A 90 12.53 26.06 -26.85
N ASN A 91 13.74 25.54 -26.75
CA ASN A 91 14.21 24.42 -27.55
C ASN A 91 14.70 23.29 -26.65
N LEU A 92 14.65 22.06 -27.17
CA LEU A 92 15.16 20.87 -26.51
C LEU A 92 15.90 19.98 -27.53
N VAL A 93 17.04 19.44 -27.13
CA VAL A 93 17.82 18.51 -27.96
C VAL A 93 17.45 17.08 -27.59
N LEU A 94 17.11 16.27 -28.60
CA LEU A 94 16.74 14.88 -28.47
C LEU A 94 17.95 13.96 -28.63
N ALA A 95 17.87 12.75 -28.07
CA ALA A 95 18.88 11.72 -28.30
C ALA A 95 18.70 11.12 -29.71
N ASP A 96 19.78 10.89 -30.45
CA ASP A 96 19.72 10.28 -31.78
C ASP A 96 19.28 8.80 -31.71
N ASN A 97 18.72 8.28 -32.80
CA ASN A 97 18.32 6.88 -32.95
C ASN A 97 17.43 6.36 -31.80
N SER A 98 16.48 7.18 -31.35
CA SER A 98 15.64 6.89 -30.19
C SER A 98 14.18 7.33 -30.41
N ILE A 99 13.30 6.79 -29.57
CA ILE A 99 11.97 7.35 -29.35
C ILE A 99 12.07 8.26 -28.13
N SER A 100 11.85 9.56 -28.32
CA SER A 100 11.84 10.54 -27.25
C SER A 100 10.41 10.97 -26.93
N TYR A 101 10.06 10.93 -25.65
CA TYR A 101 8.83 11.49 -25.09
C TYR A 101 9.14 12.86 -24.50
N VAL A 102 8.45 13.89 -24.99
CA VAL A 102 8.56 15.27 -24.52
C VAL A 102 7.38 15.55 -23.61
N TYR A 103 7.66 16.05 -22.41
CA TYR A 103 6.65 16.21 -21.39
C TYR A 103 7.03 17.30 -20.38
N ILE A 104 6.05 17.77 -19.62
CA ILE A 104 6.26 18.64 -18.46
C ILE A 104 6.31 17.78 -17.22
N ASN A 105 7.42 17.85 -16.48
CA ASN A 105 7.62 17.11 -15.24
C ASN A 105 6.84 17.73 -14.06
N GLU A 106 6.90 17.08 -12.89
CA GLU A 106 6.20 17.54 -11.67
C GLU A 106 6.67 18.92 -11.18
N SER A 107 7.87 19.37 -11.58
CA SER A 107 8.41 20.70 -11.26
C SER A 107 7.98 21.79 -12.25
N GLY A 108 7.16 21.46 -13.25
CA GLY A 108 6.75 22.41 -14.29
C GLY A 108 7.84 22.75 -15.30
N VAL A 109 8.76 21.83 -15.58
CA VAL A 109 9.82 22.00 -16.60
C VAL A 109 9.60 21.04 -17.76
N ILE A 110 9.77 21.53 -19.00
CA ILE A 110 9.77 20.68 -20.20
C ILE A 110 11.08 19.90 -20.26
N VAL A 111 10.97 18.57 -20.31
CA VAL A 111 12.08 17.63 -20.42
C VAL A 111 11.77 16.55 -21.45
N GLN A 112 12.76 15.71 -21.77
CA GLN A 112 12.56 14.52 -22.59
C GLN A 112 13.10 13.26 -21.93
N SER A 113 12.53 12.12 -22.28
CA SER A 113 13.03 10.80 -21.89
C SER A 113 12.77 9.77 -22.98
N THR A 114 13.61 8.75 -23.05
CA THR A 114 13.38 7.57 -23.90
C THR A 114 12.38 6.58 -23.31
N THR A 115 11.99 6.78 -22.04
CA THR A 115 10.98 5.98 -21.35
C THR A 115 9.71 6.81 -21.14
N TYR A 116 8.55 6.20 -21.34
CA TYR A 116 7.27 6.87 -21.11
C TYR A 116 7.12 7.27 -19.63
N PRO A 117 6.91 8.57 -19.30
CA PRO A 117 6.79 9.01 -17.92
C PRO A 117 5.42 8.65 -17.35
N LEU A 118 5.40 8.04 -16.16
CA LEU A 118 4.15 7.69 -15.47
C LEU A 118 3.43 8.91 -14.88
N ARG A 119 4.16 9.99 -14.59
CA ARG A 119 3.65 11.20 -13.92
C ARG A 119 4.15 12.46 -14.63
N ALA A 120 3.45 12.83 -15.69
CA ALA A 120 3.80 14.01 -16.46
C ALA A 120 2.61 14.51 -17.29
N LEU A 121 2.67 15.76 -17.74
CA LEU A 121 1.84 16.21 -18.84
C LEU A 121 2.56 15.94 -20.16
N MET A 122 2.11 14.92 -20.88
CA MET A 122 2.67 14.57 -22.18
C MET A 122 2.42 15.67 -23.21
N LEU A 123 3.45 16.01 -23.97
CA LEU A 123 3.38 16.97 -25.07
C LEU A 123 3.52 16.28 -26.42
N ALA A 124 4.56 15.46 -26.60
CA ALA A 124 4.80 14.79 -27.86
C ALA A 124 5.59 13.49 -27.73
N GLN A 125 5.48 12.64 -28.75
CA GLN A 125 6.37 11.52 -29.02
C GLN A 125 7.07 11.75 -30.35
N ILE A 126 8.38 11.52 -30.37
CA ILE A 126 9.25 11.88 -31.49
C ILE A 126 10.21 10.75 -31.77
N PHE A 127 10.34 10.39 -33.03
CA PHE A 127 11.31 9.42 -33.52
C PHE A 127 12.47 10.19 -34.15
N THR A 128 13.69 9.80 -33.82
CA THR A 128 14.90 10.37 -34.43
C THR A 128 15.72 9.27 -35.05
N VAL A 129 16.26 9.51 -36.25
CA VAL A 129 17.13 8.58 -36.97
C VAL A 129 18.20 9.37 -37.70
N SER A 130 19.46 8.95 -37.57
CA SER A 130 20.60 9.52 -38.31
C SER A 130 20.74 11.04 -38.17
N GLY A 131 20.67 11.54 -36.93
CA GLY A 131 20.85 12.94 -36.60
C GLY A 131 19.67 13.85 -36.98
N ASN A 132 18.54 13.28 -37.36
CA ASN A 132 17.34 14.01 -37.78
C ASN A 132 16.09 13.49 -37.07
N ILE A 133 15.10 14.36 -36.91
CA ILE A 133 13.72 13.95 -36.55
C ILE A 133 13.13 13.20 -37.75
N SER A 134 12.83 11.92 -37.57
CA SER A 134 12.28 11.05 -38.61
C SER A 134 10.77 10.98 -38.49
N GLY A 135 10.05 11.45 -39.51
CA GLY A 135 8.58 11.36 -39.56
C GLY A 135 7.86 12.51 -38.85
N SER A 136 6.59 12.30 -38.50
CA SER A 136 5.75 13.29 -37.84
C SER A 136 5.97 13.30 -36.32
N ILE A 137 5.95 14.50 -35.74
CA ILE A 137 5.81 14.67 -34.30
C ILE A 137 4.40 14.25 -33.92
N ILE A 138 4.27 13.21 -33.10
CA ILE A 138 2.98 12.75 -32.61
C ILE A 138 2.60 13.65 -31.43
N ASP A 139 1.56 14.46 -31.62
CA ASP A 139 1.01 15.32 -30.59
C ASP A 139 0.28 14.49 -29.54
N LEU A 140 0.80 14.50 -28.31
CA LEU A 140 0.25 13.79 -27.15
C LEU A 140 -0.42 14.74 -26.16
N ARG A 141 -0.57 16.03 -26.50
CA ARG A 141 -1.23 17.00 -25.63
C ARG A 141 -2.69 16.58 -25.41
N PRO A 142 -3.16 16.53 -24.15
CA PRO A 142 -4.56 16.26 -23.89
C PRO A 142 -5.40 17.44 -24.39
N ARG A 143 -6.38 17.16 -25.27
CA ARG A 143 -7.33 18.18 -25.76
C ARG A 143 -8.16 18.80 -24.63
N TYR A 144 -8.36 18.02 -23.57
CA TYR A 144 -8.95 18.43 -22.30
C TYR A 144 -8.08 17.85 -21.18
N GLN A 145 -7.52 18.70 -20.32
CA GLN A 145 -6.85 18.23 -19.10
C GLN A 145 -7.91 17.75 -18.10
N VAL A 146 -8.33 16.50 -18.22
CA VAL A 146 -8.97 15.79 -17.10
C VAL A 146 -7.86 15.13 -16.30
N GLN A 147 -7.10 15.94 -15.56
CA GLN A 147 -6.23 15.40 -14.54
C GLN A 147 -7.01 15.42 -13.23
N PRO A 148 -7.19 14.27 -12.55
CA PRO A 148 -7.75 14.30 -11.22
C PRO A 148 -6.81 15.16 -10.37
N LEU A 149 -7.33 16.24 -9.79
CA LEU A 149 -6.55 17.05 -8.86
C LEU A 149 -6.10 16.14 -7.71
N PHE A 150 -4.91 16.35 -7.14
CA PHE A 150 -4.44 15.54 -6.01
C PHE A 150 -5.45 15.47 -4.86
N ASN A 151 -6.23 16.53 -4.68
CA ASN A 151 -7.33 16.63 -3.71
C ASN A 151 -8.70 16.18 -4.26
N ALA A 152 -8.86 16.00 -5.58
CA ALA A 152 -10.06 15.46 -6.22
C ALA A 152 -10.00 13.95 -6.46
N VAL A 153 -8.81 13.32 -6.39
CA VAL A 153 -8.72 11.96 -5.84
C VAL A 153 -9.00 12.09 -4.34
N LYS A 154 -10.25 12.40 -4.01
CA LYS A 154 -10.78 12.36 -2.67
C LYS A 154 -10.86 10.88 -2.33
N ILE A 155 -9.73 10.34 -1.90
CA ILE A 155 -9.56 8.95 -1.52
C ILE A 155 -10.62 8.66 -0.47
N PHE A 156 -11.41 7.62 -0.74
CA PHE A 156 -12.49 7.04 0.06
C PHE A 156 -12.31 7.11 1.59
N GLY A 157 -12.58 8.27 2.22
CA GLY A 157 -12.69 8.41 3.67
C GLY A 157 -11.48 8.93 4.46
N GLY A 158 -10.63 9.78 3.88
CA GLY A 158 -9.49 10.39 4.60
C GLY A 158 -9.87 11.16 5.89
N SER A 159 -9.00 11.11 6.89
CA SER A 159 -9.17 11.64 8.26
C SER A 159 -8.75 13.11 8.45
N GLY A 160 -8.32 13.82 7.41
CA GLY A 160 -7.79 15.18 7.47
C GLY A 160 -6.25 15.29 7.53
N ASP A 161 -5.53 14.17 7.54
CA ASP A 161 -4.06 14.09 7.61
C ASP A 161 -3.40 13.74 6.27
N GLU A 162 -4.06 14.00 5.13
CA GLU A 162 -3.67 13.51 3.79
C GLU A 162 -2.39 14.15 3.21
N GLY A 163 -1.67 14.92 4.02
CA GLY A 163 -0.39 15.54 3.68
C GLY A 163 0.79 14.56 3.72
N ASN A 164 2.00 15.13 3.78
CA ASN A 164 3.21 14.34 3.99
C ASN A 164 3.31 13.99 5.48
N TYR A 165 3.40 12.70 5.81
CA TYR A 165 3.77 12.25 7.15
C TYR A 165 5.29 12.12 7.24
N SER A 166 5.91 12.85 8.16
CA SER A 166 7.36 12.81 8.39
C SER A 166 7.65 12.78 9.89
N LEU A 167 8.11 11.62 10.38
CA LEU A 167 8.39 11.41 11.79
C LEU A 167 9.90 11.52 12.06
N SER A 168 10.28 12.42 12.98
CA SER A 168 11.68 12.58 13.46
C SER A 168 11.90 12.18 14.92
N GLY A 169 10.85 11.78 15.64
CA GLY A 169 10.90 11.40 17.06
C GLY A 169 10.13 10.10 17.31
N THR A 170 9.28 10.09 18.34
CA THR A 170 8.39 8.98 18.63
C THR A 170 6.95 9.35 18.34
N ASP A 171 6.17 8.45 17.77
CA ASP A 171 4.73 8.61 17.60
C ASP A 171 4.02 7.26 17.70
N THR A 172 2.70 7.28 17.91
CA THR A 172 1.86 6.09 17.96
C THR A 172 0.64 6.26 17.07
N LEU A 173 0.52 5.40 16.05
CA LEU A 173 -0.72 5.25 15.32
C LEU A 173 -1.59 4.22 16.01
N SER A 174 -2.82 4.59 16.34
CA SER A 174 -3.84 3.67 16.84
C SER A 174 -4.21 2.61 15.78
N GLN A 175 -5.01 1.63 16.19
CA GLN A 175 -5.59 0.70 15.22
C GLN A 175 -6.47 1.45 14.22
N GLY A 176 -6.19 1.35 12.92
CA GLY A 176 -6.97 2.09 11.93
C GLY A 176 -6.42 2.07 10.50
N GLU A 177 -7.04 2.92 9.68
CA GLU A 177 -6.65 3.16 8.30
C GLU A 177 -6.22 4.62 8.13
N TYR A 178 -5.09 4.82 7.46
CA TYR A 178 -4.39 6.09 7.34
C TYR A 178 -4.07 6.39 5.88
N PHE A 179 -4.18 7.65 5.49
CA PHE A 179 -3.98 8.10 4.11
C PHE A 179 -2.96 9.23 4.09
N PHE A 180 -1.91 9.10 3.28
CA PHE A 180 -0.85 10.09 3.18
C PHE A 180 -0.45 10.38 1.73
N LYS A 181 0.06 11.60 1.48
CA LYS A 181 0.75 11.91 0.24
C LYS A 181 2.10 11.21 0.16
N SER A 182 2.91 11.33 1.21
CA SER A 182 4.16 10.59 1.40
C SER A 182 4.28 10.15 2.85
N PHE A 183 5.03 9.08 3.11
CA PHE A 183 5.20 8.54 4.45
C PHE A 183 6.67 8.27 4.74
N THR A 184 7.23 9.06 5.66
CA THR A 184 8.65 9.00 6.01
C THR A 184 8.83 8.81 7.50
N ILE A 185 9.57 7.77 7.87
CA ILE A 185 10.12 7.57 9.22
C ILE A 185 11.61 7.87 9.15
N ASN A 186 12.05 8.99 9.73
CA ASN A 186 13.44 9.42 9.68
C ASN A 186 14.34 8.47 10.51
N ALA A 187 15.64 8.48 10.21
CA ALA A 187 16.60 7.69 10.99
C ALA A 187 16.55 8.11 12.47
N GLY A 188 16.59 7.13 13.38
CA GLY A 188 16.44 7.35 14.83
C GLY A 188 15.00 7.55 15.31
N ALA A 189 14.03 7.75 14.43
CA ALA A 189 12.62 7.84 14.79
C ALA A 189 12.01 6.45 15.10
N VAL A 190 11.00 6.42 15.97
CA VAL A 190 10.28 5.20 16.35
C VAL A 190 8.77 5.42 16.23
N LEU A 191 8.14 4.74 15.28
CA LEU A 191 6.69 4.69 15.17
C LEU A 191 6.17 3.42 15.85
N THR A 192 5.22 3.57 16.77
CA THR A 192 4.47 2.45 17.33
C THR A 192 3.13 2.32 16.62
N ILE A 193 2.75 1.10 16.23
CA ILE A 193 1.41 0.79 15.73
C ILE A 193 0.67 0.02 16.84
N ASP A 194 -0.43 0.56 17.34
CA ASP A 194 -1.31 -0.17 18.26
C ASP A 194 -2.09 -1.23 17.47
N LYS A 195 -1.60 -2.47 17.54
CA LYS A 195 -2.19 -3.70 16.96
C LYS A 195 -2.19 -3.77 15.44
N LEU A 196 -2.83 -2.84 14.73
CA LEU A 196 -3.02 -2.98 13.27
C LEU A 196 -3.19 -1.63 12.57
N ALA A 197 -2.34 -1.35 11.59
CA ALA A 197 -2.51 -0.18 10.71
C ALA A 197 -2.55 -0.58 9.23
N TYR A 198 -3.49 0.03 8.51
CA TYR A 198 -3.52 0.09 7.06
C TYR A 198 -3.06 1.48 6.63
N ILE A 199 -1.91 1.58 5.96
CA ILE A 199 -1.35 2.85 5.51
C ILE A 199 -1.42 2.91 3.99
N ARG A 200 -2.13 3.90 3.46
CA ARG A 200 -2.24 4.13 2.02
C ARG A 200 -1.51 5.41 1.64
N VAL A 201 -0.59 5.29 0.69
CA VAL A 201 0.32 6.37 0.30
C VAL A 201 0.26 6.56 -1.20
N SER A 202 -0.04 7.78 -1.66
CA SER A 202 -0.11 8.08 -3.10
C SER A 202 1.27 8.29 -3.74
N GLY A 203 2.21 8.84 -2.99
CA GLY A 203 3.62 9.03 -3.36
C GLY A 203 4.50 7.91 -2.81
N ASP A 204 5.70 8.28 -2.35
CA ASP A 204 6.72 7.34 -1.89
C ASP A 204 6.65 7.09 -0.36
N VAL A 205 7.20 5.95 0.03
CA VAL A 205 7.37 5.51 1.43
C VAL A 205 8.85 5.32 1.72
N ALA A 206 9.34 5.92 2.80
CA ALA A 206 10.72 5.77 3.26
C ALA A 206 10.76 5.44 4.76
N ILE A 207 11.23 4.26 5.13
CA ILE A 207 11.34 3.81 6.52
C ILE A 207 12.82 3.68 6.87
N ASN A 208 13.40 4.74 7.40
CA ASN A 208 14.79 4.81 7.84
C ASN A 208 14.96 4.56 9.34
N GLY A 209 13.89 4.80 10.13
CA GLY A 209 13.84 4.49 11.56
C GLY A 209 13.20 3.14 11.86
N THR A 210 12.54 3.03 13.01
CA THR A 210 11.93 1.80 13.50
C THR A 210 10.42 1.91 13.49
N ILE A 211 9.73 0.86 13.03
CA ILE A 211 8.31 0.65 13.25
C ILE A 211 8.11 -0.57 14.15
N ASN A 212 7.49 -0.37 15.30
CA ASN A 212 7.14 -1.42 16.24
C ASN A 212 5.63 -1.63 16.24
N ILE A 213 5.19 -2.84 15.92
CA ILE A 213 3.77 -3.18 15.86
C ILE A 213 3.43 -3.99 17.11
N ALA A 214 2.56 -3.43 17.94
CA ALA A 214 2.15 -4.06 19.19
C ALA A 214 1.35 -5.34 18.94
N THR A 215 1.35 -6.25 19.91
CA THR A 215 0.57 -7.50 19.84
C THR A 215 -0.93 -7.19 19.79
N ALA A 216 -1.65 -7.79 18.84
CA ALA A 216 -3.07 -7.56 18.64
C ALA A 216 -3.95 -8.48 19.50
N THR A 217 -3.65 -9.78 19.49
CA THR A 217 -4.59 -10.81 19.90
C THR A 217 -4.25 -11.38 21.28
N ALA A 218 -5.25 -11.55 22.16
CA ALA A 218 -5.03 -12.09 23.50
C ALA A 218 -4.59 -13.57 23.46
N GLY A 219 -3.67 -13.95 24.35
CA GLY A 219 -3.38 -15.35 24.66
C GLY A 219 -4.41 -15.94 25.63
N GLY A 220 -4.28 -17.24 25.92
CA GLY A 220 -5.12 -17.92 26.90
C GLY A 220 -5.00 -17.27 28.28
N GLY A 221 -6.15 -16.99 28.91
CA GLY A 221 -6.20 -16.26 30.17
C GLY A 221 -5.54 -17.02 31.34
N SER A 222 -4.94 -16.26 32.25
CA SER A 222 -4.50 -16.76 33.56
C SER A 222 -5.62 -16.59 34.58
N PHE A 223 -5.73 -17.55 35.51
CA PHE A 223 -6.56 -17.43 36.70
C PHE A 223 -5.92 -18.19 37.87
N ALA A 224 -6.19 -17.71 39.09
CA ALA A 224 -5.79 -18.36 40.33
C ALA A 224 -6.92 -19.28 40.80
N THR A 225 -6.56 -20.47 41.31
CA THR A 225 -7.55 -21.43 41.79
C THR A 225 -7.05 -22.20 43.01
N THR A 226 -8.00 -22.60 43.86
CA THR A 226 -7.79 -23.56 44.96
C THR A 226 -8.66 -24.77 44.63
N LEU A 227 -8.06 -25.92 44.38
CA LEU A 227 -8.80 -27.11 43.98
C LEU A 227 -8.79 -28.19 45.06
N PRO A 228 -9.92 -28.89 45.27
CA PRO A 228 -9.95 -30.09 46.10
C PRO A 228 -9.07 -31.20 45.51
N SER A 229 -9.03 -31.34 44.18
CA SER A 229 -8.09 -32.14 43.38
C SER A 229 -8.46 -31.99 41.89
N GLY A 230 -7.49 -32.16 40.97
CA GLY A 230 -7.75 -32.23 39.52
C GLY A 230 -6.86 -31.35 38.65
N ASN A 231 -7.05 -31.46 37.33
CA ASN A 231 -6.35 -30.67 36.31
C ASN A 231 -7.26 -29.53 35.83
N LEU A 232 -6.75 -28.30 35.84
CA LEU A 232 -7.40 -27.14 35.22
C LEU A 232 -6.44 -26.40 34.30
N GLY A 233 -6.97 -25.76 33.25
CA GLY A 233 -6.19 -24.96 32.31
C GLY A 233 -6.39 -25.39 30.86
N GLY A 234 -5.43 -25.04 30.01
CA GLY A 234 -5.53 -25.25 28.57
C GLY A 234 -6.51 -24.31 27.87
N ASN A 235 -6.78 -23.13 28.43
CA ASN A 235 -7.60 -22.13 27.77
C ASN A 235 -6.94 -21.74 26.45
N SER A 236 -7.67 -21.90 25.36
CA SER A 236 -7.24 -21.46 24.04
C SER A 236 -6.98 -19.95 24.03
N GLY A 237 -6.02 -19.52 23.21
CA GLY A 237 -5.86 -18.11 22.91
C GLY A 237 -7.00 -17.60 22.03
N ALA A 238 -6.98 -16.32 21.67
CA ALA A 238 -7.84 -15.78 20.62
C ALA A 238 -7.15 -15.80 19.24
N GLY A 239 -7.96 -15.76 18.17
CA GLY A 239 -7.52 -15.65 16.78
C GLY A 239 -7.44 -16.98 16.01
N PRO A 240 -6.98 -16.94 14.75
CA PRO A 240 -6.87 -18.13 13.91
C PRO A 240 -5.82 -19.11 14.46
N GLY A 241 -6.21 -20.36 14.75
CA GLY A 241 -5.27 -21.39 15.23
C GLY A 241 -4.81 -21.20 16.68
N ALA A 242 -5.61 -20.50 17.49
CA ALA A 242 -5.20 -20.02 18.80
C ALA A 242 -5.06 -21.10 19.87
N GLY A 243 -4.00 -21.90 19.78
CA GLY A 243 -3.64 -22.90 20.78
C GLY A 243 -4.55 -24.13 20.81
N ILE A 244 -5.55 -24.22 19.92
CA ILE A 244 -6.31 -25.45 19.67
C ILE A 244 -5.63 -26.14 18.50
N GLY A 245 -4.53 -26.83 18.81
CA GLY A 245 -3.93 -27.77 17.88
C GLY A 245 -4.99 -28.78 17.49
N ASN A 246 -5.38 -28.80 16.21
CA ASN A 246 -5.75 -30.08 15.65
C ASN A 246 -4.51 -30.97 15.86
N LEU A 247 -4.60 -31.90 16.82
CA LEU A 247 -3.48 -32.63 17.41
C LEU A 247 -2.63 -33.39 16.37
N THR A 248 -3.14 -33.51 15.15
CA THR A 248 -2.50 -34.22 14.04
C THR A 248 -1.92 -33.32 12.95
N ASN A 249 -2.33 -32.05 12.82
CA ASN A 249 -1.79 -31.10 11.83
C ASN A 249 -2.15 -29.66 12.25
N GLY A 250 -1.25 -28.99 12.98
CA GLY A 250 -1.34 -27.54 13.15
C GLY A 250 -1.54 -26.89 11.78
N SER A 251 -2.46 -25.92 11.68
CA SER A 251 -2.72 -25.22 10.42
C SER A 251 -2.11 -23.82 10.46
N ALA A 252 -1.29 -23.49 9.47
CA ALA A 252 -0.83 -22.13 9.27
C ALA A 252 -1.96 -21.37 8.59
N TYR A 253 -2.40 -20.25 9.19
CA TYR A 253 -3.47 -19.45 8.63
C TYR A 253 -2.93 -18.42 7.65
N SER A 254 -3.65 -18.24 6.55
CA SER A 254 -3.35 -17.23 5.54
C SER A 254 -3.63 -15.84 6.08
N TYR A 255 -2.74 -14.89 5.77
CA TYR A 255 -2.91 -13.47 6.08
C TYR A 255 -4.15 -12.83 5.42
N LEU A 256 -4.77 -13.53 4.45
CA LEU A 256 -6.04 -13.11 3.84
C LEU A 256 -7.23 -13.25 4.79
N LEU A 257 -7.15 -14.15 5.79
CA LEU A 257 -8.24 -14.39 6.74
C LEU A 257 -8.13 -13.49 7.98
N ALA A 258 -6.91 -13.17 8.41
CA ALA A 258 -6.66 -12.23 9.49
C ALA A 258 -5.33 -11.50 9.25
N PRO A 259 -5.28 -10.17 9.39
CA PRO A 259 -4.06 -9.38 9.20
C PRO A 259 -3.17 -9.34 10.46
N HIS A 260 -3.26 -10.33 11.34
CA HIS A 260 -2.55 -10.37 12.63
C HIS A 260 -2.34 -11.81 13.09
N GLY A 261 -1.42 -12.00 14.04
CA GLY A 261 -1.15 -13.27 14.71
C GLY A 261 -2.25 -13.72 15.67
N SER A 262 -2.15 -14.97 16.14
CA SER A 262 -3.00 -15.56 17.16
C SER A 262 -2.28 -15.74 18.49
N GLY A 263 -3.05 -15.77 19.58
CA GLY A 263 -2.53 -16.02 20.92
C GLY A 263 -2.20 -17.49 21.16
N GLY A 264 -1.20 -17.76 21.99
CA GLY A 264 -0.92 -19.10 22.51
C GLY A 264 -1.92 -19.51 23.61
N ALA A 265 -2.03 -20.81 23.87
CA ALA A 265 -2.87 -21.33 24.95
C ALA A 265 -2.25 -21.10 26.33
N SER A 266 -3.09 -21.05 27.36
CA SER A 266 -2.63 -21.07 28.75
C SER A 266 -1.96 -22.41 29.08
N GLY A 267 -1.19 -22.45 30.17
CA GLY A 267 -0.70 -23.69 30.75
C GLY A 267 -1.81 -24.50 31.42
N PHE A 268 -1.39 -25.56 32.10
CA PHE A 268 -2.21 -26.45 32.91
C PHE A 268 -1.67 -26.47 34.35
N VAL A 269 -2.58 -26.70 35.29
CA VAL A 269 -2.25 -26.88 36.70
C VAL A 269 -2.92 -28.15 37.21
N SER A 270 -2.15 -28.99 37.89
CA SER A 270 -2.63 -30.17 38.62
C SER A 270 -2.25 -30.01 40.09
N ILE A 271 -3.23 -29.80 40.97
CA ILE A 271 -2.96 -29.41 42.36
C ILE A 271 -3.39 -30.54 43.31
N SER A 272 -2.56 -30.83 44.32
CA SER A 272 -2.94 -31.70 45.44
C SER A 272 -3.97 -31.00 46.34
N PRO A 273 -4.82 -31.74 47.08
CA PRO A 273 -5.79 -31.13 47.99
C PRO A 273 -5.14 -30.09 48.92
N GLY A 274 -5.70 -28.87 48.94
CA GLY A 274 -5.20 -27.76 49.76
C GLY A 274 -4.09 -26.91 49.14
N GLY A 275 -3.65 -27.21 47.92
CA GLY A 275 -2.73 -26.34 47.18
C GLY A 275 -3.43 -25.15 46.52
N ASN A 276 -2.67 -24.08 46.31
CA ASN A 276 -3.11 -22.88 45.60
C ASN A 276 -2.08 -22.50 44.54
N ALA A 277 -2.53 -22.30 43.30
CA ALA A 277 -1.65 -21.98 42.20
C ALA A 277 -2.35 -21.11 41.14
N THR A 278 -1.52 -20.44 40.34
CA THR A 278 -1.92 -19.60 39.21
C THR A 278 -1.47 -20.24 37.91
N ILE A 279 -2.38 -20.39 36.96
CA ILE A 279 -2.08 -20.95 35.64
C ILE A 279 -1.30 -19.95 34.79
N ALA A 280 -0.30 -20.43 34.08
CA ALA A 280 0.48 -19.66 33.13
C ALA A 280 -0.39 -19.07 32.01
N ALA A 281 -0.32 -17.74 31.78
CA ALA A 281 -0.99 -17.09 30.66
C ALA A 281 -0.32 -17.45 29.32
N GLY A 282 -1.12 -17.58 28.26
CA GLY A 282 -0.60 -17.67 26.90
C GLY A 282 -0.06 -16.33 26.39
N GLY A 283 0.92 -16.39 25.50
CA GLY A 283 1.48 -15.23 24.83
C GLY A 283 0.51 -14.61 23.81
N ARG A 284 0.57 -13.28 23.63
CA ARG A 284 -0.30 -12.54 22.71
C ARG A 284 0.17 -12.67 21.26
N GLY A 285 -0.74 -12.72 20.29
CA GLY A 285 -0.39 -12.75 18.86
C GLY A 285 0.12 -11.40 18.36
N GLY A 286 1.12 -11.41 17.49
CA GLY A 286 1.69 -10.20 16.88
C GLY A 286 0.66 -9.40 16.07
N GLY A 287 0.84 -8.09 15.96
CA GLY A 287 -0.05 -7.23 15.20
C GLY A 287 0.15 -7.27 13.68
N GLY A 288 -0.37 -6.28 12.97
CA GLY A 288 -0.23 -6.15 11.52
C GLY A 288 0.15 -4.76 11.05
N LEU A 289 0.89 -4.70 9.95
CA LEU A 289 1.11 -3.49 9.19
C LEU A 289 0.91 -3.81 7.71
N ILE A 290 0.05 -3.04 7.06
CA ILE A 290 -0.21 -3.12 5.63
C ILE A 290 0.07 -1.75 5.03
N ILE A 291 1.00 -1.67 4.08
CA ILE A 291 1.33 -0.44 3.37
C ILE A 291 1.01 -0.61 1.88
N ASP A 292 0.10 0.22 1.38
CA ASP A 292 -0.24 0.34 -0.03
C ASP A 292 0.34 1.64 -0.58
N CYS A 293 1.22 1.54 -1.57
CA CYS A 293 1.99 2.66 -2.07
C CYS A 293 1.86 2.80 -3.59
N GLY A 294 1.42 3.97 -4.05
CA GLY A 294 1.41 4.31 -5.48
C GLY A 294 2.81 4.60 -6.03
N GLY A 295 3.73 5.02 -5.16
CA GLY A 295 5.14 5.25 -5.47
C GLY A 295 6.03 4.05 -5.11
N LYS A 296 7.28 4.33 -4.75
CA LYS A 296 8.28 3.37 -4.29
C LYS A 296 8.21 3.21 -2.76
N ILE A 297 8.40 1.99 -2.27
CA ILE A 297 8.68 1.72 -0.85
C ILE A 297 10.18 1.46 -0.68
N THR A 298 10.83 2.20 0.21
CA THR A 298 12.24 2.00 0.60
C THR A 298 12.32 1.74 2.10
N ILE A 299 12.85 0.59 2.50
CA ILE A 299 13.10 0.25 3.91
C ILE A 299 14.60 0.22 4.11
N ASN A 300 15.10 1.11 4.96
CA ASN A 300 16.49 1.15 5.42
C ASN A 300 16.64 0.80 6.90
N GLY A 301 15.57 0.97 7.67
CA GLY A 301 15.51 0.70 9.10
C GLY A 301 14.80 -0.63 9.44
N THR A 302 14.05 -0.63 10.54
CA THR A 302 13.48 -1.87 11.12
C THR A 302 11.95 -1.83 11.14
N ILE A 303 11.30 -2.95 10.82
CA ILE A 303 9.87 -3.17 11.06
C ILE A 303 9.70 -4.47 11.86
N THR A 304 9.03 -4.41 13.01
CA THR A 304 8.78 -5.59 13.85
C THR A 304 7.30 -5.79 14.16
N ALA A 305 6.80 -7.01 13.98
CA ALA A 305 5.48 -7.47 14.40
C ALA A 305 5.62 -8.81 15.14
N LEU A 306 6.13 -8.76 16.38
CA LEU A 306 6.52 -9.94 17.15
C LEU A 306 5.34 -10.54 17.93
N GLY A 307 5.34 -11.86 18.07
CA GLY A 307 4.50 -12.55 19.04
C GLY A 307 4.98 -12.32 20.47
N GLY A 308 4.05 -12.23 21.40
CA GLY A 308 4.32 -12.11 22.83
C GLY A 308 4.76 -13.44 23.44
N ASN A 309 5.72 -13.39 24.36
CA ASN A 309 6.09 -14.54 25.18
C ASN A 309 4.96 -14.91 26.14
N ALA A 310 4.87 -16.18 26.49
CA ALA A 310 3.94 -16.63 27.51
C ALA A 310 4.35 -16.17 28.92
N GLY A 311 3.36 -16.04 29.81
CA GLY A 311 3.57 -15.80 31.23
C GLY A 311 3.88 -17.09 31.98
N ALA A 312 4.62 -17.00 33.09
CA ALA A 312 4.87 -18.12 33.98
C ALA A 312 3.66 -18.38 34.89
N GLY A 313 3.43 -19.64 35.26
CA GLY A 313 2.53 -20.00 36.36
C GLY A 313 3.20 -19.75 37.71
N VAL A 314 2.43 -19.83 38.80
CA VAL A 314 2.97 -19.64 40.17
C VAL A 314 2.35 -20.65 41.13
N LEU A 315 3.17 -21.30 41.95
CA LEU A 315 2.72 -22.09 43.10
C LEU A 315 2.71 -21.18 44.33
N ASN A 316 1.52 -20.89 44.88
CA ASN A 316 1.38 -20.03 46.05
C ASN A 316 1.48 -20.84 47.35
N SER A 317 0.93 -22.05 47.38
CA SER A 317 1.03 -22.98 48.52
C SER A 317 0.75 -24.44 48.12
N GLY A 318 1.21 -25.37 48.95
CA GLY A 318 0.98 -26.82 48.77
C GLY A 318 1.87 -27.46 47.71
N SER A 319 1.36 -28.52 47.09
CA SER A 319 2.04 -29.25 46.00
C SER A 319 1.21 -29.19 44.73
N ALA A 320 1.86 -28.91 43.60
CA ALA A 320 1.22 -28.92 42.29
C ALA A 320 2.20 -29.26 41.16
N ASN A 321 1.67 -29.75 40.06
CA ASN A 321 2.33 -29.73 38.76
C ASN A 321 1.83 -28.51 37.99
N ILE A 322 2.74 -27.62 37.58
CA ILE A 322 2.37 -26.38 36.89
C ILE A 322 3.14 -26.31 35.58
N SER A 323 2.43 -26.36 34.46
CA SER A 323 3.06 -26.24 33.14
C SER A 323 3.08 -24.81 32.62
N GLY A 324 3.95 -24.58 31.64
CA GLY A 324 4.07 -23.29 30.97
C GLY A 324 2.95 -23.03 29.96
N GLY A 325 2.56 -21.76 29.82
CA GLY A 325 1.73 -21.27 28.72
C GLY A 325 2.51 -21.21 27.40
N GLY A 326 1.81 -21.32 26.29
CA GLY A 326 2.39 -21.26 24.95
C GLY A 326 2.57 -19.83 24.44
N GLY A 327 3.62 -19.58 23.66
CA GLY A 327 3.91 -18.27 23.07
C GLY A 327 2.93 -17.89 21.95
N GLY A 328 2.70 -16.60 21.76
CA GLY A 328 1.86 -16.10 20.67
C GLY A 328 2.58 -16.14 19.32
N SER A 329 1.84 -16.23 18.22
CA SER A 329 2.47 -16.23 16.89
C SER A 329 3.01 -14.84 16.51
N GLY A 330 3.89 -14.80 15.52
CA GLY A 330 4.27 -13.56 14.85
C GLY A 330 3.09 -12.86 14.15
N GLY A 331 3.33 -11.63 13.71
CA GLY A 331 2.36 -10.76 13.06
C GLY A 331 2.50 -10.68 11.53
N LEU A 332 1.89 -9.66 10.93
CA LEU A 332 1.91 -9.39 9.49
C LEU A 332 2.72 -8.13 9.17
N ILE A 333 3.58 -8.22 8.16
CA ILE A 333 4.13 -7.07 7.44
C ILE A 333 3.81 -7.27 5.96
N LEU A 334 2.92 -6.45 5.39
CA LEU A 334 2.53 -6.52 3.98
C LEU A 334 2.87 -5.19 3.29
N LEU A 335 3.79 -5.25 2.32
CA LEU A 335 4.25 -4.10 1.55
C LEU A 335 3.79 -4.25 0.11
N ARG A 336 2.98 -3.32 -0.38
CA ARG A 336 2.46 -3.32 -1.74
C ARG A 336 2.80 -2.02 -2.43
N SER A 337 3.43 -2.10 -3.59
CA SER A 337 3.82 -0.93 -4.39
C SER A 337 3.42 -1.11 -5.84
N LEU A 338 2.95 -0.03 -6.49
CA LEU A 338 2.74 -0.01 -7.94
C LEU A 338 4.03 0.20 -8.75
N ARG A 339 5.18 0.45 -8.09
CA ARG A 339 6.46 0.72 -8.76
C ARG A 339 7.56 -0.24 -8.31
N GLN A 340 7.97 -0.14 -7.04
CA GLN A 340 9.12 -0.85 -6.52
C GLN A 340 9.06 -0.97 -4.99
N VAL A 341 9.50 -2.10 -4.46
CA VAL A 341 9.87 -2.25 -3.04
C VAL A 341 11.37 -2.58 -2.95
N VAL A 342 12.10 -1.78 -2.19
CA VAL A 342 13.52 -2.01 -1.86
C VAL A 342 13.65 -2.15 -0.35
N VAL A 343 14.14 -3.30 0.08
CA VAL A 343 14.55 -3.57 1.47
C VAL A 343 16.08 -3.62 1.46
N SER A 344 16.72 -2.63 2.07
CA SER A 344 18.18 -2.48 2.03
C SER A 344 18.89 -3.59 2.80
N ALA A 345 20.20 -3.72 2.59
CA ALA A 345 21.01 -4.70 3.30
C ALA A 345 21.10 -4.48 4.82
N THR A 346 20.84 -3.26 5.29
CA THR A 346 20.81 -2.92 6.72
C THR A 346 19.42 -3.05 7.34
N ALA A 347 18.39 -3.22 6.51
CA ALA A 347 17.02 -3.27 6.96
C ALA A 347 16.67 -4.62 7.60
N VAL A 348 15.81 -4.56 8.61
CA VAL A 348 15.32 -5.74 9.33
C VAL A 348 13.80 -5.79 9.27
N LEU A 349 13.24 -6.87 8.74
CA LEU A 349 11.82 -7.20 8.81
C LEU A 349 11.65 -8.41 9.72
N SER A 350 10.97 -8.26 10.85
CA SER A 350 10.86 -9.33 11.86
C SER A 350 9.42 -9.61 12.23
N VAL A 351 9.01 -10.87 12.05
CA VAL A 351 7.69 -11.38 12.42
C VAL A 351 7.84 -12.64 13.28
N LYS A 352 8.80 -12.66 14.21
CA LYS A 352 9.06 -13.86 15.01
C LYS A 352 7.90 -14.21 15.94
N GLY A 353 7.69 -15.50 16.17
CA GLY A 353 6.81 -15.99 17.23
C GLY A 353 7.40 -15.77 18.62
N GLY A 354 6.53 -15.69 19.62
CA GLY A 354 6.89 -15.58 21.03
C GLY A 354 7.29 -16.94 21.62
N ASN A 355 8.12 -16.91 22.65
CA ASN A 355 8.56 -18.12 23.36
C ASN A 355 7.47 -18.62 24.32
N GLY A 356 7.40 -19.94 24.47
CA GLY A 356 6.66 -20.56 25.56
C GLY A 356 7.38 -20.35 26.90
N SER A 357 6.63 -20.47 27.99
CA SER A 357 7.16 -20.36 29.35
C SER A 357 7.60 -21.72 29.90
N ASN A 358 8.45 -21.72 30.91
CA ASN A 358 8.90 -22.96 31.56
C ASN A 358 7.78 -23.59 32.39
N GLY A 359 7.80 -24.92 32.51
CA GLY A 359 7.11 -25.59 33.61
C GLY A 359 7.79 -25.26 34.93
N ILE A 360 7.01 -25.04 35.99
CA ILE A 360 7.52 -24.46 37.25
C ILE A 360 7.84 -25.55 38.28
N VAL A 361 6.86 -26.42 38.58
CA VAL A 361 6.94 -27.38 39.69
C VAL A 361 6.42 -28.74 39.25
N GLY A 362 6.96 -29.79 39.89
CA GLY A 362 6.54 -31.17 39.73
C GLY A 362 6.78 -31.64 38.30
N ASN A 363 5.73 -32.18 37.68
CA ASN A 363 5.74 -32.73 36.32
C ASN A 363 5.15 -31.78 35.26
N GLY A 364 5.35 -30.47 35.43
CA GLY A 364 4.88 -29.46 34.49
C GLY A 364 5.70 -29.41 33.20
N ALA A 365 5.08 -29.64 32.04
CA ALA A 365 5.75 -29.45 30.75
C ALA A 365 6.03 -27.96 30.46
N GLY A 366 7.08 -27.70 29.67
CA GLY A 366 7.27 -26.38 29.08
C GLY A 366 6.12 -26.02 28.13
N GLY A 367 5.73 -24.75 28.13
CA GLY A 367 4.85 -24.22 27.09
C GLY A 367 5.60 -24.13 25.75
N HIS A 368 4.89 -24.28 24.65
CA HIS A 368 5.48 -24.32 23.32
C HIS A 368 5.61 -22.92 22.72
N GLY A 369 6.59 -22.72 21.83
CA GLY A 369 6.74 -21.45 21.11
C GLY A 369 5.63 -21.22 20.08
N GLY A 370 5.31 -19.96 19.81
CA GLY A 370 4.40 -19.58 18.73
C GLY A 370 5.08 -19.63 17.36
N GLY A 371 4.32 -19.90 16.30
CA GLY A 371 4.83 -19.89 14.93
C GLY A 371 5.24 -18.49 14.48
N GLY A 372 6.23 -18.38 13.60
CA GLY A 372 6.60 -17.10 13.00
C GLY A 372 5.55 -16.60 12.00
N GLY A 373 5.43 -15.29 11.81
CA GLY A 373 4.38 -14.60 11.06
C GLY A 373 4.58 -14.53 9.54
N VAL A 374 4.06 -13.49 8.90
CA VAL A 374 4.11 -13.33 7.44
C VAL A 374 4.75 -12.01 7.04
N VAL A 375 5.71 -12.08 6.13
CA VAL A 375 6.20 -10.93 5.37
C VAL A 375 5.76 -11.09 3.91
N GLY A 376 4.86 -10.22 3.45
CA GLY A 376 4.40 -10.19 2.07
C GLY A 376 4.93 -8.95 1.35
N ILE A 377 5.51 -9.11 0.17
CA ILE A 377 5.97 -8.01 -0.67
C ILE A 377 5.40 -8.21 -2.07
N VAL A 378 4.61 -7.24 -2.54
CA VAL A 378 3.94 -7.29 -3.85
C VAL A 378 4.25 -6.03 -4.64
N SER A 379 4.98 -6.14 -5.75
CA SER A 379 5.41 -4.99 -6.54
C SER A 379 6.01 -5.40 -7.89
N PRO A 380 5.95 -4.57 -8.95
CA PRO A 380 6.59 -4.88 -10.22
C PRO A 380 8.08 -5.17 -10.13
N SER A 381 8.77 -4.45 -9.24
CA SER A 381 10.16 -4.67 -8.89
C SER A 381 10.31 -4.89 -7.39
N ILE A 382 11.04 -5.93 -6.99
CA ILE A 382 11.33 -6.24 -5.59
C ILE A 382 12.84 -6.46 -5.47
N ASN A 383 13.48 -5.77 -4.53
CA ASN A 383 14.87 -6.01 -4.15
C ASN A 383 14.96 -6.17 -2.64
N THR A 384 15.35 -7.36 -2.19
CA THR A 384 15.61 -7.71 -0.78
C THR A 384 17.05 -8.19 -0.57
N SER A 385 17.94 -7.98 -1.55
CA SER A 385 19.31 -8.48 -1.50
C SER A 385 20.07 -7.92 -0.29
N GLY A 386 20.63 -8.82 0.51
CA GLY A 386 21.36 -8.50 1.73
C GLY A 386 20.49 -8.12 2.93
N SER A 387 19.17 -7.99 2.78
CA SER A 387 18.27 -7.65 3.90
C SER A 387 18.14 -8.80 4.91
N THR A 388 17.81 -8.47 6.16
CA THR A 388 17.54 -9.47 7.19
C THR A 388 16.03 -9.64 7.38
N ILE A 389 15.48 -10.79 6.97
CA ILE A 389 14.06 -11.12 7.12
C ILE A 389 13.92 -12.28 8.12
N LEU A 390 13.45 -11.98 9.34
CA LEU A 390 13.36 -12.93 10.44
C LEU A 390 11.94 -13.49 10.57
N LEU A 391 11.79 -14.76 10.22
CA LEU A 391 10.52 -15.48 10.22
C LEU A 391 10.45 -16.55 11.31
N ASN A 392 11.42 -16.67 12.21
CA ASN A 392 11.52 -17.83 13.09
C ASN A 392 10.32 -17.96 14.05
N GLY A 393 9.91 -19.21 14.31
CA GLY A 393 9.06 -19.52 15.45
C GLY A 393 9.77 -19.25 16.78
N GLY A 394 8.99 -19.20 17.86
CA GLY A 394 9.49 -19.12 19.23
C GLY A 394 10.00 -20.46 19.74
N THR A 395 10.75 -20.43 20.84
CA THR A 395 11.26 -21.64 21.49
C THR A 395 10.26 -22.20 22.51
N MET A 396 10.29 -23.52 22.71
CA MET A 396 9.62 -24.17 23.84
C MET A 396 10.33 -23.78 25.15
N GLY A 397 9.58 -23.64 26.23
CA GLY A 397 10.13 -23.53 27.58
C GLY A 397 10.67 -24.87 28.09
N THR A 398 11.43 -24.84 29.19
CA THR A 398 11.95 -26.05 29.80
C THR A 398 10.86 -26.83 30.54
N THR A 399 10.89 -28.16 30.44
CA THR A 399 10.01 -29.06 31.21
C THR A 399 10.57 -29.30 32.61
N SER A 400 9.70 -29.26 33.62
CA SER A 400 9.98 -29.72 34.99
C SER A 400 9.52 -31.17 35.14
N GLY A 401 10.35 -32.01 35.78
CA GLY A 401 10.04 -33.42 35.98
C GLY A 401 9.89 -34.18 34.65
N ASP A 402 8.88 -35.05 34.56
CA ASP A 402 8.60 -35.82 33.34
C ASP A 402 7.67 -35.12 32.32
N GLY A 403 7.09 -33.97 32.68
CA GLY A 403 6.18 -33.21 31.81
C GLY A 403 4.78 -33.80 31.63
N SER A 404 4.34 -34.76 32.45
CA SER A 404 3.04 -35.43 32.32
C SER A 404 1.80 -34.51 32.40
N THR A 405 1.95 -33.27 32.90
CA THR A 405 0.81 -32.32 32.99
C THR A 405 0.53 -31.55 31.68
N GLY A 406 1.29 -31.81 30.61
CA GLY A 406 1.08 -31.17 29.30
C GLY A 406 1.38 -29.66 29.30
N GLY A 407 1.78 -29.08 28.17
CA GLY A 407 2.14 -27.66 28.06
C GLY A 407 1.15 -26.88 27.21
N GLY A 408 1.07 -25.57 27.41
CA GLY A 408 0.29 -24.69 26.53
C GLY A 408 0.83 -24.75 25.10
N ALA A 409 -0.08 -24.86 24.13
CA ALA A 409 0.22 -24.82 22.71
C ALA A 409 0.57 -23.40 22.23
N GLY A 410 1.48 -23.29 21.26
CA GLY A 410 1.82 -22.00 20.65
C GLY A 410 0.74 -21.48 19.69
N GLY A 411 0.66 -20.16 19.51
CA GLY A 411 -0.15 -19.54 18.46
C GLY A 411 0.38 -19.86 17.06
N SER A 412 -0.48 -19.85 16.05
CA SER A 412 -0.14 -20.16 14.65
C SER A 412 -0.57 -19.04 13.70
N PHE A 413 0.35 -18.51 12.89
CA PHE A 413 0.07 -17.52 11.83
C PHE A 413 1.24 -17.50 10.87
N GLY A 414 1.08 -17.84 9.58
CA GLY A 414 2.22 -18.02 8.66
C GLY A 414 3.02 -19.32 8.91
N GLY A 415 3.47 -19.53 10.14
CA GLY A 415 4.08 -20.75 10.65
C GLY A 415 3.20 -21.45 11.69
N LEU A 416 3.43 -22.75 11.88
CA LEU A 416 2.76 -23.55 12.90
C LEU A 416 3.30 -23.24 14.29
N GLY A 417 2.41 -23.04 15.27
CA GLY A 417 2.77 -23.04 16.68
C GLY A 417 3.21 -24.42 17.14
N GLY A 418 4.08 -24.46 18.15
CA GLY A 418 4.54 -25.72 18.71
C GLY A 418 3.44 -26.43 19.52
N LEU A 419 3.51 -27.76 19.55
CA LEU A 419 2.51 -28.64 20.16
C LEU A 419 3.18 -29.84 20.84
N PHE A 420 2.62 -30.29 21.96
CA PHE A 420 3.04 -31.50 22.66
C PHE A 420 2.62 -32.75 21.87
N PRO A 421 3.42 -33.83 21.82
CA PRO A 421 4.69 -34.07 22.54
C PRO A 421 5.98 -33.60 21.86
N SER A 422 5.99 -33.05 20.64
CA SER A 422 7.29 -32.84 19.95
C SER A 422 7.31 -31.89 18.75
N ILE A 423 6.24 -31.13 18.48
CA ILE A 423 6.24 -30.22 17.33
C ILE A 423 6.86 -28.90 17.76
N ALA A 424 8.07 -28.62 17.27
CA ALA A 424 8.69 -27.31 17.40
C ALA A 424 7.91 -26.26 16.59
N ALA A 425 7.89 -25.02 17.09
CA ALA A 425 7.30 -23.93 16.35
C ALA A 425 8.00 -23.74 15.01
N GLN A 426 7.23 -23.61 13.94
CA GLN A 426 7.76 -23.45 12.60
C GLN A 426 7.98 -21.99 12.25
N SER A 427 8.92 -21.76 11.34
CA SER A 427 9.10 -20.46 10.71
C SER A 427 7.84 -20.05 9.93
N GLY A 428 7.67 -18.73 9.83
CA GLY A 428 6.66 -18.08 9.05
C GLY A 428 6.92 -18.09 7.54
N GLN A 429 6.25 -17.19 6.84
CA GLN A 429 6.27 -17.16 5.37
C GLN A 429 6.84 -15.84 4.85
N LEU A 430 7.71 -15.94 3.85
CA LEU A 430 8.07 -14.84 2.96
C LEU A 430 7.34 -15.04 1.63
N ILE A 431 6.54 -14.05 1.25
CA ILE A 431 5.78 -14.08 0.01
C ILE A 431 6.23 -12.92 -0.85
N LEU A 432 6.92 -13.23 -1.96
CA LEU A 432 7.33 -12.24 -2.95
C LEU A 432 6.48 -12.43 -4.20
N ARG A 433 5.76 -11.38 -4.63
CA ARG A 433 4.95 -11.42 -5.85
C ARG A 433 5.27 -10.24 -6.74
N GLN A 434 5.81 -10.53 -7.91
CA GLN A 434 5.97 -9.53 -8.95
C GLN A 434 4.77 -9.54 -9.88
N PHE A 435 4.37 -8.38 -10.39
CA PHE A 435 3.30 -8.24 -11.36
C PHE A 435 3.69 -7.20 -12.41
N LEU A 436 3.16 -7.36 -13.62
CA LEU A 436 3.29 -6.33 -14.65
C LEU A 436 2.20 -5.28 -14.39
N PRO A 437 2.55 -4.00 -14.17
CA PRO A 437 1.54 -2.96 -14.04
C PRO A 437 0.83 -2.81 -15.38
N ILE A 438 -0.49 -2.98 -15.38
CA ILE A 438 -1.34 -2.71 -16.55
C ILE A 438 -1.74 -1.23 -16.41
N GLY A 439 -1.15 -0.39 -17.26
CA GLY A 439 -1.39 1.07 -17.30
C GLY A 439 -2.61 1.43 -18.12
#